data_AF-A0A2M8CEQ3-F1
#
_entry.id   AF-A0A2M8CEQ3-F1
#
_cell.length_a   1.000
_cell.length_b   1.000
_cell.length_c   1.000
_cell.angle_alpha   90.00
_cell.angle_beta   90.00
_cell.angle_gamma   90.00
#
_symmetry.space_group_name_H-M   'P 1'
#
loop_
_entity.id
_entity.type
_entity.pdbx_description
1 polymer ?
#
loop_
_entity_poly.entity_id
_entity_poly.type
_entity_poly.pdbx_seq_one_letter_code
_entity_poly.pdbx_strand_id
1 'polypeptide(L)'
;MKGIMPNRKALFDIGIAGPFIGLILTIPVIIIGLKLSEVAVISEIKGPVIPLGSSILFSLIEKIMFGHLSEGQDVILHPVAYAGWVGLFVTALNLLPIGQLDGGHVIYSLFGKNSKIAYYITLGL
;
A
#
# COMPACT_ATOMS: atom_id res chain seq x y z
N MET A 1 -17.79 31.80 2.45
CA MET A 1 -18.29 31.05 1.28
C MET A 1 -18.75 29.69 1.77
N LYS A 2 -20.06 29.38 1.78
CA LYS A 2 -20.54 28.02 2.08
C LYS A 2 -20.14 27.15 0.89
N GLY A 3 -19.05 26.40 1.03
CA GLY A 3 -18.65 25.43 0.03
C GLY A 3 -19.84 24.51 -0.24
N ILE A 4 -20.17 24.33 -1.52
CA ILE A 4 -21.16 23.35 -1.97
C ILE A 4 -20.77 22.03 -1.29
N MET A 5 -21.63 21.49 -0.43
CA MET A 5 -21.42 20.16 0.16
C MET A 5 -21.17 19.21 -1.02
N PRO A 6 -19.96 18.63 -1.15
CA PRO A 6 -19.66 17.79 -2.29
C PRO A 6 -20.68 16.67 -2.34
N ASN A 7 -21.32 16.48 -3.49
CA ASN A 7 -22.24 15.36 -3.67
C ASN A 7 -21.46 14.05 -3.39
N ARG A 8 -22.13 13.01 -2.89
CA ARG A 8 -21.51 11.73 -2.53
C ARG A 8 -20.64 11.17 -3.66
N LYS A 9 -21.03 11.40 -4.91
CA LYS A 9 -20.23 11.06 -6.10
C LYS A 9 -18.86 11.76 -6.11
N ALA A 10 -18.81 13.06 -5.85
CA ALA A 10 -17.55 13.80 -5.80
C ALA A 10 -16.64 13.33 -4.64
N LEU A 11 -17.22 12.97 -3.48
CA LEU A 11 -16.45 12.40 -2.38
C LEU A 11 -15.84 11.04 -2.73
N PHE A 12 -16.58 10.20 -3.47
CA PHE A 12 -16.09 8.93 -3.98
C PHE A 12 -14.95 9.14 -4.98
N ASP A 13 -15.13 10.03 -5.95
CA ASP A 13 -14.15 10.30 -7.00
C ASP A 13 -12.83 10.79 -6.41
N ILE A 14 -12.89 11.73 -5.45
CA ILE A 14 -11.71 12.24 -4.74
C ILE A 14 -11.07 11.13 -3.89
N GLY A 15 -11.88 10.36 -3.15
CA GLY A 15 -11.39 9.28 -2.27
C GLY A 15 -10.75 8.11 -3.01
N ILE A 16 -11.06 7.87 -4.29
CA ILE A 16 -10.40 6.82 -5.08
C ILE A 16 -9.22 7.35 -5.88
N ALA A 17 -9.26 8.61 -6.34
CA ALA A 17 -8.22 9.16 -7.21
C ALA A 17 -6.82 9.12 -6.55
N GLY A 18 -6.71 9.47 -5.26
CA GLY A 18 -5.45 9.45 -4.53
C GLY A 18 -4.79 8.07 -4.51
N PRO A 19 -5.44 7.04 -3.93
CA PRO A 19 -4.89 5.69 -3.88
C PRO A 19 -4.63 5.09 -5.26
N PHE A 20 -5.49 5.38 -6.25
CA PHE A 20 -5.33 4.86 -7.61
C PHE A 20 -4.09 5.42 -8.30
N ILE A 21 -3.88 6.74 -8.24
CA ILE A 21 -2.67 7.38 -8.79
C ILE A 21 -1.43 6.88 -8.03
N GLY A 22 -1.53 6.76 -6.70
CA GLY A 22 -0.47 6.21 -5.86
C GLY A 22 -0.05 4.81 -6.31
N LEU A 23 -0.99 3.90 -6.57
CA LEU A 23 -0.71 2.56 -7.08
C LEU A 23 -0.07 2.58 -8.46
N ILE A 24 -0.59 3.39 -9.39
CA ILE A 24 -0.05 3.51 -10.76
C ILE A 24 1.42 3.92 -10.74
N LEU A 25 1.80 4.84 -9.86
CA LEU A 25 3.19 5.29 -9.74
C LEU A 25 4.06 4.30 -8.96
N THR A 26 3.48 3.66 -7.94
CA THR A 26 4.21 2.73 -7.07
C THR A 26 4.61 1.45 -7.79
N ILE A 27 3.75 0.90 -8.66
CA ILE A 27 4.02 -0.36 -9.35
C ILE A 27 5.31 -0.29 -10.20
N PRO A 28 5.52 0.70 -11.10
CA PRO A 28 6.77 0.88 -11.81
C PRO A 28 7.98 1.06 -10.90
N VAL A 29 7.84 1.81 -9.80
CA VAL A 29 8.92 2.01 -8.82
C VAL A 29 9.33 0.69 -8.18
N ILE A 30 8.37 -0.15 -7.80
CA ILE A 30 8.66 -1.50 -7.28
C ILE A 30 9.37 -2.33 -8.35
N ILE A 31 8.88 -2.36 -9.58
CA ILE A 31 9.49 -3.16 -10.66
C ILE A 31 10.93 -2.72 -10.91
N ILE A 32 11.17 -1.41 -11.04
CA ILE A 32 12.52 -0.86 -11.24
C ILE A 32 13.39 -1.17 -10.02
N GLY A 33 12.87 -0.97 -8.82
CA GLY A 33 13.58 -1.25 -7.59
C GLY A 33 13.98 -2.70 -7.47
N LEU A 34 13.07 -3.63 -7.72
CA LEU A 34 13.33 -5.06 -7.66
C LEU A 34 14.33 -5.49 -8.74
N LYS A 35 14.34 -4.87 -9.93
CA LYS A 35 15.38 -5.13 -10.95
C LYS A 35 16.78 -4.73 -10.49
N LEU A 36 16.87 -3.78 -9.56
CA LEU A 36 18.12 -3.31 -8.95
C LEU A 36 18.45 -4.04 -7.64
N SER A 37 17.53 -4.88 -7.14
CA SER A 37 17.72 -5.68 -5.94
C SER A 37 18.48 -6.95 -6.25
N GLU A 38 19.06 -7.55 -5.21
CA GLU A 38 19.85 -8.78 -5.31
C GLU A 38 19.24 -9.88 -4.46
N VAL A 39 19.31 -11.13 -4.93
CA VAL A 39 18.92 -12.29 -4.13
C VAL A 39 20.15 -12.77 -3.36
N ALA A 40 20.04 -12.85 -2.04
CA ALA A 40 21.13 -13.27 -1.17
C ALA A 40 20.70 -14.41 -0.24
N VAL A 41 21.67 -15.20 0.21
CA VAL A 41 21.46 -16.21 1.26
C VAL A 41 21.52 -15.50 2.62
N ILE A 42 20.44 -15.57 3.39
CA ILE A 42 20.27 -14.80 4.64
C ILE A 42 21.41 -15.07 5.63
N SER A 43 21.89 -16.32 5.71
CA SER A 43 22.97 -16.72 6.63
C SER A 43 24.34 -16.13 6.30
N GLU A 44 24.54 -15.65 5.08
CA GLU A 44 25.82 -15.10 4.62
C GLU A 44 25.89 -13.57 4.79
N ILE A 45 24.77 -12.92 5.11
CA ILE A 45 24.68 -11.47 5.23
C ILE A 45 25.32 -11.03 6.55
N LYS A 46 26.41 -10.27 6.42
CA LYS A 46 27.07 -9.64 7.56
C LYS A 46 26.42 -8.30 7.87
N GLY A 47 25.50 -8.29 8.84
CA GLY A 47 24.88 -7.06 9.34
C GLY A 47 23.45 -7.30 9.86
N PRO A 48 22.82 -6.28 10.46
CA PRO A 48 21.43 -6.35 10.85
C PRO A 48 20.54 -6.41 9.59
N VAL A 49 19.86 -7.53 9.42
CA VAL A 49 18.79 -7.69 8.42
C VAL A 49 17.47 -7.40 9.12
N ILE A 50 16.72 -6.42 8.60
CA ILE A 50 15.39 -6.11 9.11
C ILE A 50 14.39 -6.79 8.19
N PRO A 51 13.69 -7.85 8.64
CA PRO A 51 12.63 -8.45 7.85
C PRO A 51 11.49 -7.44 7.71
N LEU A 52 11.07 -7.20 6.47
CA LEU A 52 9.93 -6.35 6.17
C LEU A 52 8.71 -7.22 5.90
N GLY A 53 7.57 -6.87 6.51
CA GLY A 53 6.31 -7.47 6.12
C GLY A 53 5.98 -7.09 4.68
N SER A 54 5.52 -8.03 3.85
CA SER A 54 5.13 -7.76 2.47
C SER A 54 3.61 -7.68 2.32
N SER A 55 3.15 -6.80 1.43
CA SER A 55 1.74 -6.80 1.02
C SER A 55 1.53 -7.83 -0.08
N ILE A 56 0.29 -8.31 -0.25
CA ILE A 56 -0.05 -9.28 -1.31
C ILE A 56 0.41 -8.79 -2.69
N LEU A 57 0.22 -7.50 -2.99
CA LEU A 57 0.64 -6.92 -4.27
C LEU A 57 2.16 -6.93 -4.42
N PHE A 58 2.89 -6.55 -3.37
CA PHE A 58 4.36 -6.59 -3.39
C PHE A 58 4.86 -8.02 -3.60
N SER A 59 4.38 -8.98 -2.81
CA SER A 59 4.77 -10.39 -2.90
C SER A 59 4.43 -10.99 -4.27
N LEU A 60 3.32 -10.58 -4.89
CA LEU A 60 2.96 -11.01 -6.24
C LEU A 60 3.96 -10.49 -7.28
N ILE A 61 4.31 -9.20 -7.24
CA ILE A 61 5.28 -8.62 -8.17
C ILE A 61 6.65 -9.26 -7.98
N GLU A 62 7.09 -9.42 -6.73
CA GLU A 62 8.33 -10.08 -6.37
C GLU A 62 8.38 -11.53 -6.89
N LYS A 63 7.31 -12.30 -6.66
CA LYS A 63 7.19 -13.68 -7.17
C LYS A 63 7.19 -13.75 -8.70
N ILE A 64 6.57 -12.79 -9.38
CA ILE A 64 6.61 -12.72 -10.84
C ILE A 64 8.03 -12.44 -11.34
N MET A 65 8.78 -11.62 -10.61
CA MET A 65 10.14 -11.19 -10.99
C MET A 65 11.20 -12.25 -10.71
N PHE A 66 11.17 -12.85 -9.52
CA PHE A 66 12.23 -13.75 -9.03
C PHE A 66 11.79 -15.23 -8.96
N GLY A 67 10.51 -15.52 -9.15
CA GLY A 67 9.99 -16.87 -9.03
C GLY A 67 9.88 -17.34 -7.58
N HIS A 68 10.19 -18.62 -7.36
CA HIS A 68 10.28 -19.19 -6.02
C HIS A 68 11.73 -19.15 -5.56
N LEU A 69 12.00 -18.41 -4.48
CA LEU A 69 13.31 -18.42 -3.83
C LEU A 69 13.50 -19.72 -3.05
N SER A 70 14.73 -20.23 -3.01
CA SER A 70 15.05 -21.43 -2.24
C SER A 70 15.01 -21.13 -0.74
N GLU A 71 14.89 -22.18 0.09
CA GLU A 71 14.96 -22.00 1.54
C GLU A 71 16.26 -21.29 1.96
N GLY A 72 16.12 -20.25 2.78
CA GLY A 72 17.24 -19.43 3.26
C GLY A 72 17.70 -18.34 2.28
N GLN A 73 17.06 -18.17 1.13
CA GLN A 73 17.26 -17.02 0.25
C GLN A 73 16.18 -15.95 0.45
N ASP A 74 16.58 -14.69 0.33
CA ASP A 74 15.68 -13.54 0.36
C ASP A 74 16.17 -12.43 -0.59
N VAL A 75 15.28 -11.50 -0.93
CA VAL A 75 15.62 -10.35 -1.77
C VAL A 75 16.13 -9.21 -0.89
N ILE A 76 17.38 -8.81 -1.11
CA ILE A 76 17.95 -7.61 -0.53
C ILE A 76 17.49 -6.41 -1.35
N LEU A 77 16.51 -5.70 -0.79
CA LEU A 77 15.85 -4.61 -1.47
C LEU A 77 16.80 -3.44 -1.72
N HIS A 78 16.90 -3.04 -2.99
CA HIS A 78 17.46 -1.75 -3.35
C HIS A 78 16.60 -0.62 -2.74
N PRO A 79 17.17 0.55 -2.37
CA PRO A 79 16.41 1.67 -1.79
C PRO A 79 15.19 2.12 -2.61
N VAL A 80 15.26 1.95 -3.93
CA VAL A 80 14.12 2.22 -4.84
C VAL A 80 12.97 1.22 -4.61
N ALA A 81 13.26 -0.07 -4.40
CA ALA A 81 12.24 -1.07 -4.07
C ALA A 81 11.62 -0.77 -2.70
N TYR A 82 12.45 -0.35 -1.74
CA TYR A 82 11.98 0.08 -0.43
C TYR A 82 11.05 1.29 -0.51
N ALA A 83 11.37 2.28 -1.36
CA ALA A 83 10.47 3.41 -1.61
C ALA A 83 9.13 2.97 -2.20
N GLY A 84 9.14 1.99 -3.13
CA GLY A 84 7.93 1.38 -3.67
C GLY A 84 7.11 0.66 -2.59
N TRP A 85 7.78 -0.09 -1.70
CA TRP A 85 7.13 -0.74 -0.55
C TRP A 85 6.47 0.29 0.38
N VAL A 86 7.17 1.38 0.71
CA VAL A 86 6.61 2.49 1.51
C VAL A 86 5.41 3.12 0.79
N GLY A 87 5.46 3.27 -0.54
CA GLY A 87 4.35 3.76 -1.35
C GLY A 87 3.08 2.90 -1.19
N LEU A 88 3.21 1.58 -1.23
CA LEU A 88 2.09 0.67 -0.96
C LEU A 88 1.59 0.78 0.48
N PHE A 89 2.50 0.91 1.44
CA PHE A 89 2.15 1.07 2.84
C PHE A 89 1.33 2.34 3.09
N VAL A 90 1.80 3.49 2.59
CA VAL A 90 1.09 4.78 2.70
C VAL A 90 -0.27 4.71 1.99
N THR A 91 -0.33 4.07 0.83
CA THR A 91 -1.60 3.86 0.12
C THR A 91 -2.58 3.02 0.95
N ALA A 92 -2.11 1.93 1.57
CA ALA A 92 -2.93 1.09 2.44
C ALA A 92 -3.44 1.86 3.66
N LEU A 93 -2.59 2.70 4.28
CA LEU A 93 -3.00 3.59 5.37
C LEU A 93 -4.08 4.57 4.90
N ASN A 94 -3.91 5.21 3.73
CA ASN A 94 -4.90 6.14 3.19
C ASN A 94 -6.22 5.46 2.84
N LEU A 95 -6.23 4.16 2.56
CA LEU A 95 -7.44 3.38 2.30
C LEU A 95 -8.15 2.90 3.58
N LEU A 96 -7.61 3.14 4.77
CA LEU A 96 -8.32 2.83 6.01
C LEU A 96 -9.63 3.64 6.09
N PRO A 97 -10.74 3.00 6.49
CA PRO A 97 -12.04 3.67 6.55
C PRO A 97 -12.16 4.46 7.85
N ILE A 98 -11.32 5.49 8.03
CA ILE A 98 -11.26 6.29 9.26
C ILE A 98 -11.07 7.78 8.90
N GLY A 99 -11.87 8.64 9.53
CA GLY A 99 -11.63 10.09 9.54
C GLY A 99 -11.64 10.72 8.15
N GLN A 100 -10.61 11.52 7.87
CA GLN A 100 -10.40 12.25 6.60
C GLN A 100 -9.49 11.50 5.61
N LEU A 101 -9.14 10.25 5.90
CA LEU A 101 -8.41 9.41 4.96
C LEU A 101 -9.28 9.16 3.72
N ASP A 102 -8.62 8.85 2.61
CA ASP A 102 -9.27 8.56 1.34
C ASP A 102 -10.31 7.43 1.48
N GLY A 103 -9.99 6.37 2.22
CA GLY A 103 -10.92 5.28 2.56
C GLY A 103 -12.13 5.71 3.38
N GLY A 104 -11.97 6.74 4.24
CA GLY A 104 -13.06 7.38 4.96
C GLY A 104 -14.04 8.09 4.02
N HIS A 105 -13.52 8.85 3.04
CA HIS A 105 -14.34 9.47 2.00
C HIS A 105 -15.06 8.41 1.15
N VAL A 106 -14.37 7.34 0.74
CA VAL A 106 -14.97 6.23 -0.02
C VAL A 106 -16.10 5.58 0.77
N ILE A 107 -15.86 5.13 2.00
CA ILE A 107 -16.88 4.44 2.79
C ILE A 107 -18.04 5.37 3.17
N TYR A 108 -17.78 6.63 3.50
CA TYR A 108 -18.85 7.61 3.71
C TYR A 108 -19.67 7.86 2.44
N SER A 109 -19.02 7.95 1.29
CA SER A 109 -19.72 8.14 0.02
C SER A 109 -20.62 6.95 -0.33
N LEU A 110 -20.27 5.73 0.09
CA LEU A 110 -21.05 4.50 -0.15
C LEU A 110 -22.17 4.27 0.88
N PHE A 111 -21.91 4.53 2.16
CA PHE A 111 -22.81 4.17 3.26
C PHE A 111 -23.41 5.35 4.04
N GLY A 112 -23.00 6.59 3.73
CA GLY A 112 -23.48 7.80 4.38
C GLY A 112 -23.28 7.72 5.91
N LYS A 113 -24.33 8.01 6.67
CA LYS A 113 -24.30 8.00 8.15
C LYS A 113 -23.97 6.63 8.76
N ASN A 114 -24.15 5.54 8.00
CA ASN A 114 -23.87 4.18 8.46
C ASN A 114 -22.37 3.82 8.35
N SER A 115 -21.54 4.70 7.79
CA SER A 115 -20.07 4.51 7.73
C SER A 115 -19.42 4.32 9.10
N LYS A 116 -20.04 4.84 10.17
CA LYS A 116 -19.54 4.71 11.54
C LYS A 116 -19.27 3.27 11.96
N ILE A 117 -20.04 2.31 11.45
CA ILE A 117 -19.83 0.89 11.75
C ILE A 117 -18.46 0.42 11.25
N ALA A 118 -18.09 0.78 10.01
CA ALA A 118 -16.78 0.45 9.47
C ALA A 118 -15.65 1.13 10.27
N TYR A 119 -15.90 2.32 10.81
CA TYR A 119 -14.91 3.07 11.60
C TYR A 119 -14.63 2.35 12.92
N TYR A 120 -15.69 1.92 13.61
CA TYR A 120 -15.59 1.18 14.87
C TYR A 120 -14.90 -0.17 14.69
N ILE A 121 -15.31 -0.95 13.69
CA ILE A 121 -14.67 -2.24 13.37
C ILE A 121 -13.17 -2.06 13.11
N THR A 122 -12.78 -1.03 12.36
CA THR A 122 -11.36 -0.78 12.03
C THR A 122 -10.55 -0.35 13.25
N LEU A 123 -11.17 0.39 14.19
CA LEU A 123 -10.54 0.80 15.44
C LEU A 123 -10.60 -0.28 16.53
N GLY A 124 -11.33 -1.38 16.31
CA GLY A 124 -11.54 -2.43 17.30
C GLY A 124 -12.45 -2.03 18.47
N LEU A 125 -13.37 -1.09 18.23
CA LEU A 125 -14.40 -0.63 19.19
C LEU A 125 -15.75 -1.29 18.89
#